data_AF-A0A0B8QKB4-F1
#
_entry.id   AF-A0A0B8QKB4-F1
#
_cell.length_a   1.000
_cell.length_b   1.000
_cell.length_c   1.000
_cell.angle_alpha   90.00
_cell.angle_beta   90.00
_cell.angle_gamma   90.00
#
_symmetry.space_group_name_H-M   'P 1'
#
loop_
_entity.id
_entity.type
_entity.pdbx_description
1 polymer ?
#
loop_
_entity_poly.entity_id
_entity_poly.type
_entity_poly.pdbx_seq_one_letter_code
_entity_poly.pdbx_strand_id
1 'polypeptide(L)'
;MPNSQSTFYSFLQTIDSFVWGPPLLILLVGTGVYFTFSLGLIQFKHLPTALKMVFSKSDTNGKQGDVSSFAALCTALSATIGTGNIVGVATAIKLGGPGALFWMWLAALFGMATKYAECLLAVKYRTTDDKGGMLGGPMYYLRDGVKSPLLATLFAVFALGVALFGIGTFPQVNAILDASEVTLGADRTIAGIILTLLVAAVTLGGIKSISRVAGKVVPTMAVIYVVSCLGILVNNSNEILGAIELVVVSAFTPTAATGGFFGASVMLAIQSGIARGVFSNESGLGSAPMAAAAAKTDSAARQGLISMTGTFFDTIIICTMTGLALIITGAWQSDFAGA
;
A
#
# COMPACT_ATOMS: atom_id res chain seq x y z
N MET A 1 -13.37 25.90 -26.83
CA MET A 1 -14.06 24.88 -26.00
C MET A 1 -13.32 24.66 -24.67
N PRO A 2 -13.30 25.62 -23.72
CA PRO A 2 -12.57 25.46 -22.45
C PRO A 2 -13.44 25.02 -21.25
N ASN A 3 -14.77 25.14 -21.34
CA ASN A 3 -15.67 25.02 -20.18
C ASN A 3 -16.19 23.59 -19.90
N SER A 4 -16.02 22.62 -20.81
CA SER A 4 -16.48 21.24 -20.57
C SER A 4 -15.46 20.39 -19.81
N GLN A 5 -14.16 20.65 -20.01
CA GLN A 5 -13.09 19.97 -19.27
C GLN A 5 -13.11 20.31 -17.78
N SER A 6 -13.41 21.57 -17.42
CA SER A 6 -13.54 21.98 -16.02
C SER A 6 -14.70 21.29 -15.31
N THR A 7 -15.88 21.19 -15.95
CA THR A 7 -17.06 20.59 -15.32
C THR A 7 -16.92 19.09 -15.12
N PHE A 8 -16.39 18.37 -16.12
CA PHE A 8 -16.15 16.93 -15.99
C PHE A 8 -15.09 16.63 -14.93
N TYR A 9 -14.00 17.40 -14.91
CA TYR A 9 -12.96 17.26 -13.90
C TYR A 9 -13.49 17.53 -12.49
N SER A 10 -14.24 18.61 -12.27
CA SER A 10 -14.85 18.91 -10.96
C SER A 10 -15.87 17.85 -10.54
N PHE A 11 -16.60 17.26 -11.49
CA PHE A 11 -17.49 16.14 -11.21
C PHE A 11 -16.71 14.90 -10.72
N LEU A 12 -15.62 14.54 -11.40
CA LEU A 12 -14.74 13.45 -10.96
C LEU A 12 -14.12 13.72 -9.58
N GLN A 13 -13.70 14.95 -9.30
CA GLN A 13 -13.18 15.33 -7.98
C GLN A 13 -14.24 15.20 -6.88
N THR A 14 -15.50 15.50 -7.19
CA THR A 14 -16.61 15.34 -6.24
C THR A 14 -16.84 13.87 -5.91
N ILE A 15 -16.82 13.00 -6.93
CA ILE A 15 -16.91 11.55 -6.73
C ILE A 15 -15.72 11.05 -5.91
N ASP A 16 -14.49 11.43 -6.27
CA ASP A 16 -13.28 11.02 -5.56
C ASP A 16 -13.34 11.43 -4.08
N SER A 17 -13.72 12.67 -3.80
CA SER A 17 -13.88 13.19 -2.44
C SER A 17 -14.96 12.47 -1.64
N PHE A 18 -16.04 12.05 -2.29
CA PHE A 18 -17.12 11.29 -1.66
C PHE A 18 -16.69 9.84 -1.38
N VAL A 19 -16.07 9.17 -2.36
CA VAL A 19 -15.59 7.79 -2.24
C VAL A 19 -14.52 7.69 -1.17
N TRP A 20 -13.52 8.57 -1.17
CA TRP A 20 -12.50 8.68 -0.11
C TRP A 20 -12.98 9.52 1.08
N GLY A 21 -14.29 9.71 1.20
CA GLY A 21 -14.92 10.38 2.31
C GLY A 21 -15.12 9.46 3.52
N PRO A 22 -15.75 9.98 4.59
CA PRO A 22 -15.93 9.26 5.85
C PRO A 22 -16.56 7.84 5.71
N PRO A 23 -17.57 7.58 4.85
CA PRO A 23 -18.20 6.26 4.81
C PRO A 23 -17.23 5.12 4.46
N LEU A 24 -16.40 5.29 3.43
CA LEU A 24 -15.44 4.26 3.03
C LEU A 24 -14.31 4.12 4.05
N LEU A 25 -13.80 5.23 4.58
CA LEU A 25 -12.73 5.20 5.58
C LEU A 25 -13.19 4.54 6.88
N ILE A 26 -14.42 4.79 7.32
CA ILE A 26 -15.04 4.12 8.46
C ILE A 26 -15.20 2.63 8.16
N LEU A 27 -15.61 2.24 6.96
CA LEU A 27 -15.73 0.83 6.60
C LEU A 27 -14.36 0.13 6.60
N LEU A 28 -13.34 0.73 6.01
CA LEU A 28 -12.00 0.14 5.91
C LEU A 28 -11.28 0.07 7.26
N VAL A 29 -11.23 1.18 8.00
CA VAL A 29 -10.60 1.18 9.33
C VAL A 29 -11.46 0.43 10.33
N GLY A 30 -12.78 0.59 10.28
CA GLY A 30 -13.71 -0.12 11.15
C GLY A 30 -13.66 -1.64 10.98
N THR A 31 -13.50 -2.15 9.75
CA THR A 31 -13.26 -3.58 9.54
C THR A 31 -11.91 -4.04 10.09
N GLY A 32 -10.86 -3.22 9.97
CA GLY A 32 -9.57 -3.49 10.60
C GLY A 32 -9.62 -3.49 12.12
N VAL A 33 -10.38 -2.57 12.72
CA VAL A 33 -10.66 -2.51 14.16
C VAL A 33 -11.43 -3.76 14.59
N TYR A 34 -12.49 -4.12 13.86
CA TYR A 34 -13.26 -5.33 14.10
C TYR A 34 -12.37 -6.58 14.08
N PHE A 35 -11.58 -6.79 13.01
CA PHE A 35 -10.68 -7.94 12.94
C PHE A 35 -9.59 -7.91 14.00
N THR A 36 -9.08 -6.73 14.35
CA THR A 36 -8.09 -6.58 15.42
C THR A 36 -8.62 -7.14 16.73
N PHE A 37 -9.85 -6.80 17.13
CA PHE A 37 -10.43 -7.32 18.35
C PHE A 37 -10.90 -8.77 18.23
N SER A 38 -11.58 -9.13 17.13
CA SER A 38 -12.08 -10.49 16.92
C SER A 38 -10.98 -11.55 16.77
N LEU A 39 -9.83 -11.18 16.22
CA LEU A 39 -8.65 -12.05 16.11
C LEU A 39 -7.73 -11.94 17.34
N GLY A 40 -8.16 -11.23 18.40
CA GLY A 40 -7.47 -11.14 19.67
C GLY A 40 -6.13 -10.42 19.58
N LEU A 41 -6.07 -9.26 18.91
CA LEU A 41 -4.89 -8.41 18.76
C LEU A 41 -3.75 -9.12 18.01
N ILE A 42 -4.09 -9.78 16.89
CA ILE A 42 -3.19 -10.67 16.14
C ILE A 42 -1.88 -9.99 15.72
N GLN A 43 -1.94 -8.72 15.33
CA GLN A 43 -0.78 -7.94 14.91
C GLN A 43 0.21 -7.70 16.07
N PHE A 44 -0.26 -7.59 17.31
CA PHE A 44 0.63 -7.42 18.46
C PHE A 44 1.19 -8.77 18.93
N LYS A 45 0.36 -9.81 18.95
CA LYS A 45 0.75 -11.14 19.44
C LYS A 45 1.66 -11.91 18.49
N HIS A 46 1.39 -11.81 17.19
CA HIS A 46 2.00 -12.70 16.20
C HIS A 46 2.95 -12.01 15.21
N LEU A 47 3.11 -10.68 15.24
CA LEU A 47 4.07 -9.99 14.37
C LEU A 47 5.51 -10.51 14.55
N PRO A 48 6.06 -10.73 15.77
CA PRO A 48 7.40 -11.29 15.91
C PRO A 48 7.54 -12.67 15.28
N THR A 49 6.52 -13.51 15.42
CA THR A 49 6.46 -14.84 14.83
C THR A 49 6.35 -14.78 13.30
N ALA A 50 5.53 -13.87 12.78
CA ALA A 50 5.36 -13.64 11.36
C ALA A 50 6.67 -13.15 10.71
N LEU A 51 7.36 -12.20 11.33
CA LEU A 51 8.68 -11.73 10.87
C LEU A 51 9.70 -12.86 10.85
N LYS A 52 9.74 -13.71 11.89
CA LYS A 52 10.58 -14.92 11.89
C LYS A 52 10.24 -15.84 10.71
N MET A 53 8.96 -16.04 10.40
CA MET A 53 8.53 -16.86 9.25
C MET A 53 8.97 -16.28 7.91
N VAL A 54 8.92 -14.95 7.73
CA VAL A 54 9.37 -14.26 6.51
C VAL A 54 10.84 -14.55 6.20
N PHE A 55 11.69 -14.49 7.23
CA PHE A 55 13.14 -14.68 7.07
C PHE A 55 13.60 -16.13 7.25
N SER A 56 12.71 -17.04 7.64
CA SER A 56 13.03 -18.46 7.75
C SER A 56 13.04 -19.14 6.38
N LYS A 57 13.96 -20.10 6.18
CA LYS A 57 13.91 -20.97 5.01
C LYS A 57 12.60 -21.76 5.04
N SER A 58 11.69 -21.42 4.14
CA SER A 58 10.43 -22.15 4.00
C SER A 58 10.70 -23.49 3.32
N ASP A 59 10.40 -24.59 4.01
CA ASP A 59 10.32 -25.89 3.35
C ASP A 59 9.12 -25.86 2.38
N THR A 60 9.43 -25.91 1.09
CA THR A 60 8.46 -25.92 0.00
C THR A 60 8.19 -27.32 -0.54
N ASN A 61 8.87 -28.36 -0.03
CA ASN A 61 8.72 -29.71 -0.54
C ASN A 61 7.31 -30.24 -0.22
N GLY A 62 6.64 -30.79 -1.24
CA GLY A 62 5.29 -31.34 -1.12
C GLY A 62 4.16 -30.31 -0.94
N LYS A 63 4.44 -29.00 -0.94
CA LYS A 63 3.41 -27.97 -0.75
C LYS A 63 2.85 -27.45 -2.07
N GLN A 64 1.54 -27.31 -2.12
CA GLN A 64 0.82 -26.79 -3.29
C GLN A 64 0.96 -25.26 -3.41
N GLY A 65 1.30 -24.77 -4.60
CA GLY A 65 1.45 -23.36 -4.94
C GLY A 65 2.46 -23.13 -6.06
N ASP A 66 2.54 -21.90 -6.56
CA ASP A 66 3.43 -21.54 -7.68
C ASP A 66 4.78 -20.99 -7.22
N VAL A 67 4.78 -20.21 -6.14
CA VAL A 67 5.93 -19.43 -5.67
C VAL A 67 6.12 -19.58 -4.16
N SER A 68 7.31 -19.29 -3.62
CA SER A 68 7.51 -19.35 -2.16
C SER A 68 6.68 -18.27 -1.44
N SER A 69 6.39 -18.47 -0.15
CA SER A 69 5.68 -17.48 0.67
C SER A 69 6.39 -16.12 0.71
N PHE A 70 7.73 -16.12 0.78
CA PHE A 70 8.53 -14.90 0.70
C PHE A 70 8.39 -14.23 -0.67
N ALA A 71 8.48 -15.00 -1.76
CA ALA A 71 8.33 -14.44 -3.10
C ALA A 71 6.91 -13.89 -3.34
N ALA A 72 5.87 -14.53 -2.81
CA ALA A 72 4.50 -14.01 -2.84
C ALA A 72 4.37 -12.69 -2.04
N LEU A 73 4.99 -12.61 -0.86
CA LEU A 73 5.06 -11.37 -0.09
C LEU A 73 5.79 -10.27 -0.86
N CYS A 74 6.94 -10.57 -1.47
CA CYS A 74 7.66 -9.61 -2.31
C CYS A 74 6.84 -9.20 -3.53
N THR A 75 6.06 -10.09 -4.16
CA THR A 75 5.15 -9.72 -5.25
C THR A 75 4.06 -8.77 -4.78
N ALA A 76 3.44 -9.02 -3.62
CA ALA A 76 2.49 -8.08 -3.04
C ALA A 76 3.17 -6.74 -2.73
N LEU A 77 4.34 -6.76 -2.08
CA LEU A 77 5.10 -5.56 -1.74
C LEU A 77 5.62 -4.80 -2.96
N SER A 78 5.86 -5.44 -4.11
CA SER A 78 6.22 -4.71 -5.34
C SER A 78 5.09 -3.84 -5.89
N ALA A 79 3.83 -4.15 -5.53
CA ALA A 79 2.68 -3.33 -5.90
C ALA A 79 2.48 -2.17 -4.91
N THR A 80 2.79 -2.38 -3.62
CA THR A 80 2.55 -1.40 -2.55
C THR A 80 3.73 -0.45 -2.37
N ILE A 81 4.97 -0.97 -2.39
CA ILE A 81 6.18 -0.17 -2.21
C ILE A 81 6.49 0.57 -3.51
N GLY A 82 6.26 1.89 -3.53
CA GLY A 82 6.54 2.74 -4.67
C GLY A 82 6.10 4.19 -4.42
N THR A 83 5.41 4.78 -5.40
CA THR A 83 4.92 6.16 -5.30
C THR A 83 4.03 6.43 -4.09
N GLY A 84 3.27 5.45 -3.61
CA GLY A 84 2.44 5.58 -2.41
C GLY A 84 3.26 5.94 -1.16
N ASN A 85 4.43 5.34 -0.98
CA ASN A 85 5.26 5.59 0.20
C ASN A 85 6.04 6.90 0.10
N ILE A 86 6.33 7.38 -1.11
CA ILE A 86 7.12 8.59 -1.35
C ILE A 86 6.18 9.79 -1.57
N VAL A 87 5.57 9.85 -2.75
CA VAL A 87 4.64 10.90 -3.18
C VAL A 87 3.38 10.90 -2.33
N GLY A 88 2.86 9.72 -1.99
CA GLY A 88 1.62 9.60 -1.20
C GLY A 88 1.79 10.12 0.23
N VAL A 89 2.91 9.82 0.90
CA VAL A 89 3.25 10.38 2.22
C VAL A 89 3.47 11.88 2.14
N ALA A 90 4.24 12.36 1.14
CA ALA A 90 4.47 13.78 0.94
C ALA A 90 3.16 14.54 0.72
N THR A 91 2.26 14.00 -0.10
CA THR A 91 0.93 14.57 -0.37
C THR A 91 0.06 14.56 0.89
N ALA A 92 0.09 13.48 1.68
CA ALA A 92 -0.64 13.39 2.94
C ALA A 92 -0.21 14.50 3.91
N ILE A 93 1.11 14.67 4.09
CA ILE A 93 1.66 15.68 5.00
C ILE A 93 1.44 17.09 4.46
N LYS A 94 1.55 17.32 3.14
CA LYS A 94 1.30 18.62 2.53
C LYS A 94 -0.15 19.06 2.68
N LEU A 95 -1.11 18.16 2.51
CA LEU A 95 -2.54 18.47 2.60
C LEU A 95 -3.05 18.46 4.04
N GLY A 96 -2.74 17.42 4.82
CA GLY A 96 -3.25 17.21 6.17
C GLY A 96 -2.33 17.69 7.29
N GLY A 97 -1.14 18.20 6.96
CA GLY A 97 -0.09 18.51 7.92
C GLY A 97 0.63 17.26 8.48
N PRO A 98 1.63 17.45 9.35
CA PRO A 98 2.40 16.35 9.96
C PRO A 98 1.52 15.31 10.67
N GLY A 99 0.35 15.70 11.17
CA GLY A 99 -0.61 14.82 11.82
C GLY A 99 -1.18 13.72 10.93
N ALA A 100 -1.16 13.89 9.59
CA ALA A 100 -1.58 12.86 8.66
C ALA A 100 -0.75 11.57 8.80
N LEU A 101 0.55 11.69 9.13
CA LEU A 101 1.42 10.54 9.32
C LEU A 101 0.98 9.64 10.48
N PHE A 102 0.47 10.23 11.56
CA PHE A 102 -0.10 9.48 12.69
C PHE A 102 -1.31 8.63 12.25
N TRP A 103 -2.19 9.22 11.44
CA TRP A 103 -3.37 8.54 10.93
C TRP A 103 -3.02 7.46 9.89
N MET A 104 -1.92 7.62 9.14
CA MET A 104 -1.34 6.53 8.34
C MET A 104 -0.90 5.36 9.22
N TRP A 105 -0.26 5.62 10.36
CA TRP A 105 0.14 4.55 11.30
C TRP A 105 -1.06 3.79 11.85
N LEU A 106 -2.12 4.49 12.25
CA LEU A 106 -3.36 3.84 12.72
C LEU A 106 -4.03 3.01 11.62
N ALA A 107 -4.11 3.55 10.40
CA ALA A 107 -4.65 2.82 9.25
C ALA A 107 -3.85 1.53 8.99
N ALA A 108 -2.53 1.58 9.06
CA ALA A 108 -1.67 0.40 8.90
C ALA A 108 -1.80 -0.59 10.07
N LEU A 109 -1.88 -0.09 11.30
CA LEU A 109 -2.01 -0.91 12.51
C LEU A 109 -3.26 -1.79 12.46
N PHE A 110 -4.41 -1.21 12.13
CA PHE A 110 -5.66 -1.95 11.94
C PHE A 110 -5.69 -2.70 10.60
N GLY A 111 -5.05 -2.14 9.57
CA GLY A 111 -4.91 -2.74 8.25
C GLY A 111 -4.16 -4.08 8.28
N MET A 112 -3.19 -4.27 9.19
CA MET A 112 -2.52 -5.55 9.40
C MET A 112 -3.51 -6.69 9.65
N ALA A 113 -4.52 -6.48 10.51
CA ALA A 113 -5.53 -7.50 10.79
C ALA A 113 -6.42 -7.78 9.58
N THR A 114 -6.80 -6.73 8.83
CA THR A 114 -7.54 -6.88 7.56
C THR A 114 -6.72 -7.68 6.55
N LYS A 115 -5.45 -7.31 6.33
CA LYS A 115 -4.54 -7.96 5.39
C LYS A 115 -4.37 -9.44 5.70
N TYR A 116 -4.24 -9.78 6.99
CA TYR A 116 -4.21 -11.17 7.46
C TYR A 116 -5.47 -11.92 7.02
N ALA A 117 -6.65 -11.38 7.31
CA ALA A 117 -7.93 -12.02 7.02
C ALA A 117 -8.12 -12.22 5.51
N GLU A 118 -7.86 -11.20 4.70
CA GLU A 118 -8.00 -11.27 3.25
C GLU A 118 -7.07 -12.32 2.64
N CYS A 119 -5.80 -12.35 3.05
CA CYS A 119 -4.81 -13.29 2.51
C CYS A 119 -5.05 -14.73 2.98
N LEU A 120 -5.53 -14.91 4.22
CA LEU A 120 -5.97 -16.21 4.72
C LEU A 120 -7.14 -16.74 3.87
N LEU A 121 -8.15 -15.90 3.63
CA LEU A 121 -9.32 -16.29 2.83
C LEU A 121 -8.91 -16.61 1.38
N ALA A 122 -8.01 -15.84 0.78
CA ALA A 122 -7.53 -16.11 -0.57
C ALA A 122 -6.82 -17.47 -0.69
N VAL A 123 -6.04 -17.88 0.31
CA VAL A 123 -5.43 -19.22 0.33
C VAL A 123 -6.46 -20.31 0.62
N LYS A 124 -7.43 -20.04 1.50
CA LYS A 124 -8.49 -21.01 1.86
C LYS A 124 -9.42 -21.33 0.69
N TYR A 125 -9.72 -20.34 -0.15
CA TYR A 125 -10.68 -20.45 -1.26
C TYR A 125 -10.01 -20.44 -2.64
N ARG A 126 -8.68 -20.60 -2.74
CA ARG A 126 -8.02 -20.69 -4.04
C ARG A 126 -8.40 -21.96 -4.79
N THR A 127 -8.35 -21.88 -6.10
CA THR A 127 -8.56 -22.99 -7.03
C THR A 127 -7.35 -23.10 -7.96
N THR A 128 -7.34 -24.12 -8.82
CA THR A 128 -6.31 -24.31 -9.84
C THR A 128 -6.88 -24.05 -11.22
N ASP A 129 -6.11 -23.40 -12.08
CA ASP A 129 -6.43 -23.27 -13.50
C ASP A 129 -6.14 -24.56 -14.28
N ASP A 130 -6.50 -24.58 -15.56
CA ASP A 130 -6.27 -25.73 -16.46
C ASP A 130 -4.78 -26.07 -16.66
N LYS A 131 -3.88 -25.15 -16.32
CA LYS A 131 -2.42 -25.30 -16.40
C LYS A 131 -1.80 -25.63 -15.03
N GLY A 132 -2.61 -25.85 -13.99
CA GLY A 132 -2.20 -26.16 -12.63
C GLY A 132 -1.69 -24.96 -11.81
N GLY A 133 -1.84 -23.73 -12.31
CA GLY A 133 -1.53 -22.50 -11.59
C GLY A 133 -2.61 -22.16 -10.55
N MET A 134 -2.20 -21.59 -9.42
CA MET A 134 -3.11 -21.21 -8.35
C MET A 134 -3.81 -19.89 -8.67
N LEU A 135 -5.15 -19.91 -8.62
CA LEU A 135 -6.00 -18.74 -8.73
C LEU A 135 -6.71 -18.50 -7.41
N GLY A 136 -6.57 -17.30 -6.85
CA GLY A 136 -7.25 -16.91 -5.62
C GLY A 136 -7.32 -15.40 -5.46
N GLY A 137 -8.03 -14.97 -4.43
CA GLY A 137 -8.33 -13.57 -4.18
C GLY A 137 -9.81 -13.34 -3.88
N PRO A 138 -10.24 -12.07 -3.81
CA PRO A 138 -11.57 -11.74 -3.32
C PRO A 138 -12.72 -12.27 -4.15
N MET A 139 -12.57 -12.27 -5.48
CA MET A 139 -13.53 -12.90 -6.39
C MET A 139 -13.82 -14.36 -6.04
N TYR A 140 -12.83 -15.12 -5.56
CA TYR A 140 -13.01 -16.53 -5.20
C TYR A 140 -13.68 -16.71 -3.84
N TYR A 141 -13.22 -16.01 -2.79
CA TYR A 141 -13.87 -16.14 -1.48
C TYR A 141 -15.28 -15.50 -1.44
N LEU A 142 -15.58 -14.53 -2.31
CA LEU A 142 -16.93 -13.99 -2.47
C LEU A 142 -17.85 -14.99 -3.18
N ARG A 143 -17.35 -15.66 -4.23
CA ARG A 143 -18.09 -16.68 -4.96
C ARG A 143 -18.32 -17.95 -4.13
N ASP A 144 -17.28 -18.45 -3.48
CA ASP A 144 -17.30 -19.79 -2.87
C ASP A 144 -17.51 -19.75 -1.35
N GLY A 145 -17.06 -18.68 -0.68
CA GLY A 145 -17.22 -18.47 0.76
C GLY A 145 -18.54 -17.78 1.09
N VAL A 146 -18.75 -16.57 0.56
CA VAL A 146 -19.99 -15.79 0.75
C VAL A 146 -21.14 -16.32 -0.10
N LYS A 147 -20.85 -17.14 -1.12
CA LYS A 147 -21.84 -17.69 -2.08
C LYS A 147 -22.57 -16.60 -2.87
N SER A 148 -21.87 -15.50 -3.17
CA SER A 148 -22.40 -14.38 -3.94
C SER A 148 -21.63 -14.19 -5.25
N PRO A 149 -22.10 -14.79 -6.36
CA PRO A 149 -21.48 -14.60 -7.67
C PRO A 149 -21.57 -13.13 -8.15
N LEU A 150 -22.59 -12.38 -7.70
CA LEU A 150 -22.74 -10.96 -8.00
C LEU A 150 -21.59 -10.14 -7.41
N LEU A 151 -21.29 -10.33 -6.12
CA LEU A 151 -20.18 -9.61 -5.46
C LEU A 151 -18.83 -10.00 -6.06
N ALA A 152 -18.64 -11.28 -6.38
CA ALA A 152 -17.43 -11.75 -7.04
C ALA A 152 -17.23 -11.10 -8.42
N THR A 153 -18.31 -10.99 -9.22
CA THR A 153 -18.28 -10.36 -10.54
C THR A 153 -18.02 -8.86 -10.43
N LEU A 154 -18.70 -8.16 -9.51
CA LEU A 154 -18.46 -6.74 -9.26
C LEU A 154 -17.01 -6.48 -8.84
N PHE A 155 -16.48 -7.28 -7.91
CA PHE A 155 -15.07 -7.16 -7.51
C PHE A 155 -14.14 -7.36 -8.71
N ALA A 156 -14.33 -8.39 -9.52
CA ALA A 156 -13.48 -8.67 -10.67
C ALA A 156 -13.51 -7.53 -11.71
N VAL A 157 -14.70 -6.96 -11.99
CA VAL A 157 -14.85 -5.82 -12.91
C VAL A 157 -14.14 -4.58 -12.36
N PHE A 158 -14.31 -4.25 -11.08
CA PHE A 158 -13.64 -3.10 -10.48
C PHE A 158 -12.12 -3.30 -10.37
N ALA A 159 -11.66 -4.50 -10.03
CA ALA A 159 -10.24 -4.84 -10.01
C ALA A 159 -9.61 -4.68 -11.41
N LEU A 160 -10.32 -5.09 -12.47
CA LEU A 160 -9.88 -4.86 -13.85
C LEU A 160 -9.85 -3.36 -14.18
N GLY A 161 -10.85 -2.60 -13.76
CA GLY A 161 -10.87 -1.14 -13.91
C GLY A 161 -9.68 -0.47 -13.24
N VAL A 162 -9.34 -0.87 -12.00
CA VAL A 162 -8.17 -0.36 -11.27
C VAL A 162 -6.85 -0.79 -11.93
N ALA A 163 -6.76 -2.01 -12.47
CA ALA A 163 -5.56 -2.47 -13.16
C ALA A 163 -5.31 -1.70 -14.47
N LEU A 164 -6.37 -1.41 -15.23
CA LEU A 164 -6.27 -0.72 -16.53
C LEU A 164 -6.12 0.79 -16.38
N PHE A 165 -6.84 1.40 -15.44
CA PHE A 165 -6.97 2.87 -15.35
C PHE A 165 -6.50 3.45 -14.02
N GLY A 166 -6.20 2.60 -13.06
CA GLY A 166 -5.98 3.02 -11.69
C GLY A 166 -4.52 3.09 -11.29
N ILE A 167 -4.33 2.83 -10.01
CA ILE A 167 -3.22 3.31 -9.21
C ILE A 167 -1.92 2.56 -9.47
N GLY A 168 -2.02 1.32 -9.97
CA GLY A 168 -0.87 0.46 -10.25
C GLY A 168 -0.10 0.81 -11.51
N THR A 169 -0.68 1.61 -12.42
CA THR A 169 -0.10 1.84 -13.76
C THR A 169 0.24 3.32 -13.99
N PHE A 170 -0.76 4.20 -14.16
CA PHE A 170 -0.48 5.56 -14.62
C PHE A 170 0.29 6.44 -13.62
N PRO A 171 -0.06 6.48 -12.32
CA PRO A 171 0.70 7.30 -11.36
C PRO A 171 2.14 6.80 -11.19
N GLN A 172 2.34 5.48 -11.17
CA GLN A 172 3.67 4.86 -11.05
C GLN A 172 4.55 5.20 -12.25
N VAL A 173 4.03 5.04 -13.47
CA VAL A 173 4.76 5.37 -14.71
C VAL A 173 5.10 6.86 -14.73
N ASN A 174 4.13 7.75 -14.46
CA ASN A 174 4.41 9.19 -14.49
C ASN A 174 5.48 9.60 -13.48
N ALA A 175 5.42 9.10 -12.24
CA ALA A 175 6.44 9.44 -11.25
C ALA A 175 7.85 8.95 -11.64
N ILE A 176 7.96 7.76 -12.25
CA ILE A 176 9.25 7.25 -12.75
C ILE A 176 9.78 8.16 -13.86
N LEU A 177 8.91 8.60 -14.78
CA LEU A 177 9.28 9.48 -15.88
C LEU A 177 9.68 10.88 -15.38
N ASP A 178 8.90 11.47 -14.48
CA ASP A 178 9.19 12.78 -13.88
C ASP A 178 10.53 12.75 -13.13
N ALA A 179 10.77 11.72 -12.31
CA ALA A 179 12.02 11.56 -11.58
C ALA A 179 13.23 11.36 -12.53
N SER A 180 13.03 10.63 -13.64
CA SER A 180 14.08 10.42 -14.66
C SER A 180 14.41 11.72 -15.40
N GLU A 181 13.40 12.52 -15.72
CA GLU A 181 13.56 13.81 -16.37
C GLU A 181 14.30 14.80 -15.45
N VAL A 182 13.85 14.94 -14.20
CA VAL A 182 14.44 15.86 -13.22
C VAL A 182 15.86 15.46 -12.82
N THR A 183 16.13 14.17 -12.62
CA THR A 183 17.41 13.71 -12.08
C THR A 183 18.46 13.45 -13.16
N LEU A 184 18.05 12.92 -14.31
CA LEU A 184 18.96 12.47 -15.37
C LEU A 184 18.87 13.32 -16.65
N GLY A 185 17.92 14.25 -16.73
CA GLY A 185 17.64 14.98 -17.98
C GLY A 185 17.16 14.07 -19.09
N ALA A 186 16.60 12.90 -18.77
CA ALA A 186 16.19 11.91 -19.75
C ALA A 186 14.94 12.34 -20.52
N ASP A 187 14.90 12.07 -21.83
CA ASP A 187 13.69 12.28 -22.63
C ASP A 187 12.56 11.36 -22.13
N ARG A 188 11.40 11.98 -21.86
CA ARG A 188 10.21 11.31 -21.30
C ARG A 188 9.73 10.15 -22.18
N THR A 189 9.79 10.30 -23.50
CA THR A 189 9.32 9.29 -24.44
C THR A 189 10.25 8.08 -24.46
N ILE A 190 11.55 8.32 -24.53
CA ILE A 190 12.58 7.27 -24.49
C ILE A 190 12.51 6.51 -23.16
N ALA A 191 12.43 7.21 -22.03
CA ALA A 191 12.28 6.58 -20.72
C ALA A 191 11.00 5.72 -20.65
N GLY A 192 9.89 6.17 -21.22
CA GLY A 192 8.64 5.41 -21.30
C GLY A 192 8.75 4.13 -22.13
N ILE A 193 9.43 4.18 -23.28
CA ILE A 193 9.67 3.00 -24.13
C ILE A 193 10.54 1.98 -23.37
N ILE A 194 11.63 2.43 -22.74
CA ILE A 194 12.51 1.55 -21.97
C ILE A 194 11.73 0.89 -20.82
N LEU A 195 10.97 1.67 -20.05
CA LEU A 195 10.15 1.15 -18.96
C LEU A 195 9.15 0.10 -19.46
N THR A 196 8.49 0.35 -20.58
CA THR A 196 7.53 -0.57 -21.20
C THR A 196 8.20 -1.90 -21.58
N LEU A 197 9.37 -1.85 -22.21
CA LEU A 197 10.13 -3.05 -22.60
C LEU A 197 10.56 -3.87 -21.37
N LEU A 198 11.03 -3.20 -20.31
CA LEU A 198 11.41 -3.85 -19.05
C LEU A 198 10.21 -4.52 -18.37
N VAL A 199 9.08 -3.83 -18.27
CA VAL A 199 7.84 -4.39 -17.69
C VAL A 199 7.32 -5.56 -18.53
N ALA A 200 7.34 -5.46 -19.85
CA ALA A 200 6.94 -6.55 -20.75
C ALA A 200 7.82 -7.79 -20.56
N ALA A 201 9.14 -7.62 -20.48
CA ALA A 201 10.08 -8.72 -20.25
C ALA A 201 9.81 -9.49 -18.95
N VAL A 202 9.31 -8.80 -17.90
CA VAL A 202 8.98 -9.43 -16.61
C VAL A 202 7.60 -10.08 -16.64
N THR A 203 6.59 -9.38 -17.16
CA THR A 203 5.18 -9.77 -17.07
C THR A 203 4.77 -10.90 -18.04
N LEU A 204 5.38 -10.96 -19.23
CA LEU A 204 5.09 -12.02 -20.22
C LEU A 204 5.40 -13.44 -19.72
N GLY A 205 6.30 -13.58 -18.74
CA GLY A 205 6.61 -14.86 -18.09
C GLY A 205 5.62 -15.29 -17.00
N GLY A 206 4.56 -14.53 -16.76
CA GLY A 206 3.53 -14.81 -15.75
C GLY A 206 4.03 -14.70 -14.30
N ILE A 207 3.22 -15.19 -13.35
CA ILE A 207 3.46 -15.00 -11.91
C ILE A 207 4.82 -15.52 -11.44
N LYS A 208 5.33 -16.61 -12.01
CA LYS A 208 6.64 -17.17 -11.67
C LYS A 208 7.80 -16.23 -12.05
N SER A 209 7.67 -15.52 -13.19
CA SER A 209 8.63 -14.50 -13.60
C SER A 209 8.54 -13.27 -12.71
N ILE A 210 7.33 -12.75 -12.50
CA ILE A 210 7.06 -11.59 -11.64
C ILE A 210 7.62 -11.82 -10.24
N SER A 211 7.29 -12.94 -9.60
CA SER A 211 7.76 -13.24 -8.24
C SER A 211 9.26 -13.49 -8.15
N ARG A 212 9.90 -14.01 -9.20
CA ARG A 212 11.36 -14.16 -9.25
C ARG A 212 12.07 -12.81 -9.26
N VAL A 213 11.55 -11.87 -10.05
CA VAL A 213 12.10 -10.51 -10.13
C VAL A 213 11.79 -9.74 -8.84
N ALA A 214 10.53 -9.74 -8.39
CA ALA A 214 10.10 -9.08 -7.15
C ALA A 214 10.89 -9.58 -5.94
N GLY A 215 11.12 -10.90 -5.83
CA GLY A 215 11.89 -11.50 -4.74
C GLY A 215 13.34 -11.03 -4.64
N LYS A 216 13.91 -10.43 -5.69
CA LYS A 216 15.25 -9.83 -5.69
C LYS A 216 15.21 -8.30 -5.59
N VAL A 217 14.35 -7.68 -6.41
CA VAL A 217 14.28 -6.23 -6.54
C VAL A 217 13.70 -5.61 -5.27
N VAL A 218 12.61 -6.15 -4.73
CA VAL A 218 11.90 -5.55 -3.57
C VAL A 218 12.75 -5.50 -2.31
N PRO A 219 13.44 -6.58 -1.90
CA PRO A 219 14.32 -6.48 -0.73
C PRO A 219 15.48 -5.51 -0.96
N THR A 220 16.05 -5.50 -2.17
CA THR A 220 17.18 -4.61 -2.51
C THR A 220 16.76 -3.15 -2.48
N MET A 221 15.64 -2.79 -3.12
CA MET A 221 15.14 -1.42 -3.14
C MET A 221 14.72 -0.95 -1.75
N ALA A 222 14.09 -1.82 -0.94
CA ALA A 222 13.70 -1.49 0.43
C ALA A 222 14.94 -1.21 1.30
N VAL A 223 16.00 -2.02 1.20
CA VAL A 223 17.25 -1.79 1.93
C VAL A 223 17.91 -0.48 1.53
N ILE A 224 18.05 -0.22 0.22
CA ILE A 224 18.65 1.04 -0.28
C ILE A 224 17.84 2.24 0.25
N TYR A 225 16.52 2.20 0.13
CA TYR A 225 15.66 3.29 0.58
C TYR A 225 15.74 3.52 2.09
N VAL A 226 15.65 2.44 2.88
CA VAL A 226 15.80 2.50 4.35
C VAL A 226 17.18 3.07 4.73
N VAL A 227 18.26 2.63 4.11
CA VAL A 227 19.61 3.15 4.39
C VAL A 227 19.71 4.64 4.06
N SER A 228 19.15 5.08 2.92
CA SER A 228 19.13 6.50 2.53
C SER A 228 18.35 7.35 3.55
N CYS A 229 17.15 6.93 3.94
CA CYS A 229 16.37 7.63 4.96
C CYS A 229 17.07 7.61 6.33
N LEU A 230 17.69 6.49 6.73
CA LEU A 230 18.49 6.43 7.96
C LEU A 230 19.64 7.43 7.92
N GLY A 231 20.31 7.62 6.78
CA GLY A 231 21.35 8.64 6.63
C GLY A 231 20.84 10.04 6.97
N ILE A 232 19.65 10.41 6.48
CA ILE A 232 19.00 11.70 6.79
C ILE A 232 18.66 11.78 8.28
N LEU A 233 18.03 10.73 8.84
CA LEU A 233 17.60 10.72 10.23
C LEU A 233 18.79 10.75 11.21
N VAL A 234 19.87 10.02 10.93
CA VAL A 234 21.07 10.01 11.77
C VAL A 234 21.77 11.36 11.73
N ASN A 235 21.88 11.99 10.56
CA ASN A 235 22.47 13.34 10.45
C ASN A 235 21.64 14.41 11.17
N ASN A 236 20.37 14.15 11.45
CA ASN A 236 19.46 15.05 12.14
C ASN A 236 18.87 14.38 13.40
N SER A 237 19.67 13.56 14.10
CA SER A 237 19.16 12.71 15.19
C SER A 237 18.48 13.49 16.32
N ASN A 238 18.94 14.71 16.56
CA ASN A 238 18.40 15.60 17.60
C ASN A 238 16.96 16.04 17.31
N GLU A 239 16.57 16.08 16.04
CA GLU A 239 15.24 16.54 15.60
C GLU A 239 14.21 15.41 15.56
N ILE A 240 14.64 14.14 15.67
CA ILE A 240 13.73 12.98 15.55
C ILE A 240 12.62 13.05 16.60
N LEU A 241 12.97 13.34 17.85
CA LEU A 241 11.97 13.38 18.93
C LEU A 241 10.98 14.53 18.70
N GLY A 242 11.47 15.71 18.30
CA GLY A 242 10.63 16.87 17.97
C GLY A 242 9.71 16.60 16.76
N ALA A 243 10.19 15.88 15.76
CA ALA A 243 9.37 15.47 14.62
C ALA A 243 8.26 14.50 15.01
N ILE A 244 8.54 13.51 15.86
CA ILE A 244 7.51 12.59 16.38
C ILE A 244 6.49 13.34 17.23
N GLU A 245 6.95 14.24 18.10
CA GLU A 245 6.07 15.10 18.89
C GLU A 245 5.15 15.94 17.98
N LEU A 246 5.72 16.58 16.96
CA LEU A 246 4.98 17.37 15.99
C LEU A 246 3.91 16.53 15.27
N VAL A 247 4.23 15.30 14.87
CA VAL A 247 3.26 14.37 14.27
C VAL A 247 2.10 14.10 15.21
N VAL A 248 2.37 13.76 16.47
CA VAL A 248 1.32 13.43 17.45
C VAL A 248 0.49 14.66 17.81
N VAL A 249 1.13 15.80 18.11
CA VAL A 249 0.44 17.05 18.44
C VAL A 249 -0.42 17.51 17.27
N SER A 250 0.11 17.52 16.04
CA SER A 250 -0.63 17.93 14.85
C SER A 250 -1.79 16.99 14.52
N ALA A 251 -1.75 15.73 14.93
CA ALA A 251 -2.83 14.78 14.67
C ALA A 251 -4.09 15.06 15.49
N PHE A 252 -3.95 15.73 16.63
CA PHE A 252 -5.05 16.01 17.57
C PHE A 252 -5.33 17.49 17.80
N THR A 253 -4.43 18.39 17.35
CA THR A 253 -4.61 19.83 17.54
C THR A 253 -5.50 20.40 16.43
N PRO A 254 -6.68 20.94 16.78
CA PRO A 254 -7.45 21.74 15.85
C PRO A 254 -6.72 23.08 15.69
N THR A 255 -5.88 23.22 14.67
CA THR A 255 -5.43 24.57 14.29
C THR A 255 -6.68 25.37 13.92
N ALA A 256 -6.88 26.50 14.60
CA ALA A 256 -7.93 27.45 14.29
C ALA A 256 -7.66 28.01 12.90
N ALA A 257 -8.13 27.32 11.87
CA ALA A 257 -8.31 27.95 10.57
C ALA A 257 -9.25 29.14 10.82
N THR A 258 -8.71 30.34 10.64
CA THR A 258 -9.46 31.59 10.54
C THR A 258 -10.68 31.36 9.64
N GLY A 259 -11.87 31.14 10.23
CA GLY A 259 -13.07 30.84 9.42
C GLY A 259 -14.13 29.88 9.96
N GLY A 260 -14.06 29.39 11.21
CA GLY A 260 -15.28 28.94 11.92
C GLY A 260 -15.69 27.46 11.84
N PHE A 261 -14.79 26.53 11.51
CA PHE A 261 -15.00 25.09 11.77
C PHE A 261 -13.93 24.56 12.72
N PHE A 262 -14.29 24.42 14.00
CA PHE A 262 -13.47 23.76 15.02
C PHE A 262 -13.29 22.29 14.61
N GLY A 263 -12.14 21.91 14.07
CA GLY A 263 -11.83 20.52 13.67
C GLY A 263 -11.58 20.24 12.18
N ALA A 264 -11.69 21.23 11.29
CA ALA A 264 -11.44 21.03 9.86
C ALA A 264 -10.01 20.53 9.56
N SER A 265 -9.01 21.02 10.30
CA SER A 265 -7.61 20.59 10.15
C SER A 265 -7.37 19.16 10.63
N VAL A 266 -7.95 18.76 11.76
CA VAL A 266 -7.87 17.37 12.27
C VAL A 266 -8.61 16.41 11.33
N MET A 267 -9.79 16.79 10.83
CA MET A 267 -10.52 15.98 9.86
C MET A 267 -9.74 15.79 8.56
N LEU A 268 -9.04 16.84 8.08
CA LEU A 268 -8.19 16.75 6.90
C LEU A 268 -6.94 15.88 7.13
N ALA A 269 -6.35 15.95 8.33
CA ALA A 269 -5.27 15.06 8.75
C ALA A 269 -5.73 13.59 8.79
N ILE A 270 -6.91 13.32 9.36
CA ILE A 270 -7.54 11.99 9.39
C ILE A 270 -7.80 11.49 7.97
N GLN A 271 -8.49 12.29 7.15
CA GLN A 271 -8.91 11.88 5.82
C GLN A 271 -7.69 11.64 4.93
N SER A 272 -6.75 12.58 4.87
CA SER A 272 -5.53 12.42 4.06
C SER A 272 -4.65 11.30 4.57
N GLY A 273 -4.47 11.16 5.88
CA GLY A 273 -3.67 10.12 6.50
C GLY A 273 -4.25 8.73 6.29
N ILE A 274 -5.54 8.50 6.57
CA ILE A 274 -6.15 7.19 6.36
C ILE A 274 -6.21 6.86 4.86
N ALA A 275 -6.65 7.79 4.00
CA ALA A 275 -6.75 7.52 2.57
C ALA A 275 -5.39 7.18 1.96
N ARG A 276 -4.34 7.95 2.26
CA ARG A 276 -2.99 7.68 1.76
C ARG A 276 -2.34 6.48 2.44
N GLY A 277 -2.66 6.21 3.71
CA GLY A 277 -2.21 5.03 4.44
C GLY A 277 -2.76 3.75 3.82
N VAL A 278 -4.08 3.67 3.63
CA VAL A 278 -4.75 2.55 2.93
C VAL A 278 -4.21 2.41 1.51
N PHE A 279 -4.03 3.52 0.79
CA PHE A 279 -3.47 3.49 -0.55
C PHE A 279 -2.05 2.91 -0.59
N SER A 280 -1.21 3.29 0.37
CA SER A 280 0.18 2.81 0.45
C SER A 280 0.23 1.31 0.69
N ASN A 281 -0.43 0.80 1.73
CA ASN A 281 -0.31 -0.63 2.09
C ASN A 281 -1.35 -1.55 1.45
N GLU A 282 -2.36 -0.99 0.77
CA GLU A 282 -3.48 -1.69 0.14
C GLU A 282 -4.22 -2.66 1.09
N SER A 283 -4.32 -2.35 2.37
CA SER A 283 -5.10 -3.16 3.32
C SER A 283 -6.59 -2.86 3.15
N GLY A 284 -7.41 -3.87 2.86
CA GLY A 284 -8.84 -3.68 2.60
C GLY A 284 -9.20 -3.41 1.14
N LEU A 285 -8.21 -3.31 0.24
CA LEU A 285 -8.43 -3.16 -1.21
C LEU A 285 -8.57 -4.51 -1.94
N GLY A 286 -8.14 -5.62 -1.31
CA GLY A 286 -8.29 -6.97 -1.88
C GLY A 286 -7.32 -7.35 -3.00
N SER A 287 -6.33 -6.53 -3.33
CA SER A 287 -5.29 -6.79 -4.35
C SER A 287 -4.22 -7.80 -3.90
N ALA A 288 -3.56 -7.53 -2.76
CA ALA A 288 -2.50 -8.38 -2.22
C ALA A 288 -2.87 -9.88 -1.98
N PRO A 289 -4.10 -10.22 -1.59
CA PRO A 289 -4.53 -11.62 -1.49
C PRO A 289 -4.38 -12.41 -2.79
N MET A 290 -4.43 -11.75 -3.96
CA MET A 290 -4.22 -12.39 -5.26
C MET A 290 -2.79 -12.93 -5.40
N ALA A 291 -1.79 -12.17 -4.93
CA ALA A 291 -0.41 -12.64 -4.88
C ALA A 291 -0.22 -13.72 -3.79
N ALA A 292 -0.86 -13.55 -2.62
CA ALA A 292 -0.78 -14.53 -1.53
C ALA A 292 -1.34 -15.91 -1.91
N ALA A 293 -2.37 -15.95 -2.77
CA ALA A 293 -2.95 -17.21 -3.25
C ALA A 293 -1.95 -18.08 -4.02
N ALA A 294 -0.97 -17.49 -4.68
CA ALA A 294 0.08 -18.20 -5.42
C ALA A 294 1.16 -18.83 -4.53
N ALA A 295 1.15 -18.55 -3.21
CA ALA A 295 2.17 -19.05 -2.30
C ALA A 295 2.10 -20.57 -2.08
N LYS A 296 3.26 -21.22 -2.04
CA LYS A 296 3.44 -22.62 -1.64
C LYS A 296 3.27 -22.76 -0.13
N THR A 297 2.04 -23.03 0.29
CA THR A 297 1.66 -23.14 1.71
C THR A 297 0.65 -24.26 1.90
N ASP A 298 0.75 -24.90 3.06
CA ASP A 298 -0.19 -25.88 3.62
C ASP A 298 -1.15 -25.25 4.64
N SER A 299 -0.89 -24.01 5.06
CA SER A 299 -1.67 -23.30 6.07
C SER A 299 -2.05 -21.90 5.59
N ALA A 300 -3.36 -21.67 5.47
CA ALA A 300 -3.92 -20.36 5.18
C ALA A 300 -3.57 -19.34 6.28
N ALA A 301 -3.58 -19.78 7.56
CA ALA A 301 -3.19 -18.93 8.68
C ALA A 301 -1.71 -18.53 8.62
N ARG A 302 -0.81 -19.47 8.29
CA ARG A 302 0.62 -19.16 8.12
C ARG A 302 0.84 -18.12 7.03
N GLN A 303 0.21 -18.29 5.87
CA GLN A 303 0.35 -17.34 4.77
C GLN A 303 -0.29 -15.99 5.07
N GLY A 304 -1.43 -15.98 5.80
CA GLY A 304 -2.04 -14.75 6.31
C GLY A 304 -1.07 -13.97 7.21
N LEU A 305 -0.40 -14.64 8.16
CA LEU A 305 0.58 -14.01 9.04
C LEU A 305 1.76 -13.42 8.26
N ILE A 306 2.30 -14.16 7.28
CA ILE A 306 3.37 -13.67 6.42
C ILE A 306 2.91 -12.43 5.65
N SER A 307 1.71 -12.47 5.05
CA SER A 307 1.18 -11.38 4.23
C SER A 307 0.87 -10.12 5.05
N MET A 308 0.45 -10.28 6.31
CA MET A 308 0.26 -9.17 7.27
C MET A 308 1.52 -8.33 7.46
N THR A 309 2.72 -8.94 7.40
CA THR A 309 3.98 -8.20 7.53
C THR A 309 4.20 -7.19 6.41
N GLY A 310 3.51 -7.34 5.26
CA GLY A 310 3.57 -6.38 4.17
C GLY A 310 3.19 -4.97 4.62
N THR A 311 2.07 -4.83 5.34
CA THR A 311 1.61 -3.55 5.89
C THR A 311 2.58 -2.96 6.91
N PHE A 312 3.27 -3.82 7.68
CA PHE A 312 4.30 -3.38 8.63
C PHE A 312 5.54 -2.82 7.92
N PHE A 313 6.08 -3.54 6.93
CA PHE A 313 7.22 -3.05 6.16
C PHE A 313 6.88 -1.77 5.39
N ASP A 314 5.71 -1.74 4.74
CA ASP A 314 5.26 -0.63 3.92
C ASP A 314 5.05 0.65 4.73
N THR A 315 4.14 0.63 5.70
CA THR A 315 3.72 1.88 6.34
C THR A 315 4.47 2.14 7.64
N ILE A 316 4.63 1.12 8.50
CA ILE A 316 5.25 1.33 9.82
C ILE A 316 6.75 1.60 9.70
N ILE A 317 7.42 1.01 8.70
CA ILE A 317 8.84 1.26 8.44
C ILE A 317 9.01 2.32 7.35
N ILE A 318 8.67 2.02 6.09
CA ILE A 318 9.05 2.88 4.95
C ILE A 318 8.33 4.23 4.99
N CYS A 319 6.99 4.27 5.18
CA CYS A 319 6.27 5.54 5.25
C CYS A 319 6.67 6.37 6.48
N THR A 320 6.90 5.74 7.63
CA THR A 320 7.39 6.45 8.83
C THR A 320 8.71 7.14 8.56
N MET A 321 9.68 6.42 7.99
CA MET A 321 10.99 6.97 7.67
C MET A 321 10.90 8.11 6.65
N THR A 322 10.05 7.95 5.64
CA THR A 322 9.79 8.99 4.64
C THR A 322 9.16 10.23 5.30
N GLY A 323 8.12 10.05 6.10
CA GLY A 323 7.41 11.14 6.75
C GLY A 323 8.29 11.89 7.73
N LEU A 324 9.10 11.18 8.54
CA LEU A 324 10.05 11.82 9.45
C LEU A 324 11.15 12.57 8.70
N ALA A 325 11.72 11.99 7.64
CA ALA A 325 12.72 12.68 6.82
C ALA A 325 12.14 13.96 6.19
N LEU A 326 10.91 13.90 5.66
CA LEU A 326 10.22 15.08 5.13
C LEU A 326 10.02 16.15 6.21
N ILE A 327 9.51 15.77 7.38
CA ILE A 327 9.22 16.70 8.47
C ILE A 327 10.49 17.38 8.98
N ILE A 328 11.55 16.61 9.23
CA ILE A 328 12.83 17.11 9.75
C ILE A 328 13.51 18.06 8.74
N THR A 329 13.47 17.71 7.45
CA THR A 329 14.08 18.56 6.40
C THR A 329 13.23 19.76 6.02
N GLY A 330 11.96 19.81 6.45
CA GLY A 330 10.99 20.81 6.01
C GLY A 330 10.56 20.67 4.54
N ALA A 331 11.01 19.63 3.82
CA ALA A 331 10.79 19.51 2.38
C ALA A 331 9.30 19.39 2.00
N TRP A 332 8.45 18.97 2.94
CA TRP A 332 6.99 18.92 2.76
C TRP A 332 6.34 20.30 2.57
N GLN A 333 7.04 21.39 2.92
CA GLN A 333 6.59 22.76 2.69
C GLN A 333 6.99 23.29 1.31
N SER A 334 7.84 22.57 0.57
CA SER A 334 8.31 22.96 -0.74
C SER A 334 7.36 22.54 -1.88
N ASP A 335 7.54 23.13 -3.06
CA ASP A 335 6.82 22.73 -4.26
C ASP A 335 7.29 21.37 -4.81
N PHE A 336 8.46 20.89 -4.39
CA PHE A 336 9.05 19.59 -4.77
C PHE A 336 8.68 18.44 -3.82
N ALA A 337 7.67 18.60 -2.96
CA ALA A 337 7.29 17.58 -2.00
C ALA A 337 6.93 16.24 -2.69
N GLY A 338 7.83 15.25 -2.60
CA GLY A 338 7.65 13.91 -3.16
C GLY A 338 8.29 13.68 -4.54
N ALA A 339 8.99 14.68 -5.11
CA ALA A 339 9.79 14.55 -6.33
C ALA A 339 11.21 14.03 -6.05
#